data_AF-A0A8B6BQC0-F1
#
_entry.id   AF-A0A8B6BQC0-F1
#
_cell.length_a   1.000
_cell.length_b   1.000
_cell.length_c   1.000
_cell.angle_alpha   90.00
_cell.angle_beta   90.00
_cell.angle_gamma   90.00
#
_symmetry.space_group_name_H-M   'P 1'
#
loop_
_entity.id
_entity.type
_entity.pdbx_description
1 polymer ?
#
loop_
_entity_poly.entity_id
_entity_poly.type
_entity_poly.pdbx_seq_one_letter_code
_entity_poly.pdbx_strand_id
1 'polypeptide(L)'
;MTLPDGTSMPVDLIIVPNLVKSGPDGNFSLEDLTNIYQQMKAHPEQRDYYAKCLSPVQVSFVKNQPEKLKRAIRVTKDWAKSNEHKLSSYAIELLAIKTYENFNRPQPGGITEEKIVNGIFEQLKDCKNMKVEWNTNYNLDDYGRPDGPYIMDPANPYHNLFRPKTEQYWINRNESENVILSEPDISRLESDAAIALRNMH
;
A
#
# COMPACT_ATOMS: atom_id res chain seq x y z
N MET A 1 18.96 -19.69 -15.19
CA MET A 1 19.47 -18.57 -14.36
C MET A 1 19.82 -19.15 -13.00
N THR A 2 20.97 -18.78 -12.44
CA THR A 2 21.46 -19.24 -11.13
C THR A 2 21.36 -18.09 -10.13
N LEU A 3 21.07 -18.40 -8.87
CA LEU A 3 21.10 -17.41 -7.79
C LEU A 3 22.56 -16.97 -7.49
N PRO A 4 22.79 -15.84 -6.79
CA PRO A 4 24.13 -15.33 -6.48
C PRO A 4 25.01 -16.31 -5.68
N ASP A 5 24.41 -17.30 -5.03
CA ASP A 5 25.06 -18.35 -4.26
C ASP A 5 25.42 -19.59 -5.12
N GLY A 6 25.17 -19.55 -6.42
CA GLY A 6 25.48 -20.64 -7.35
C GLY A 6 24.45 -21.77 -7.34
N THR A 7 23.36 -21.66 -6.57
CA THR A 7 22.28 -22.63 -6.59
C THR A 7 21.54 -22.57 -7.93
N SER A 8 21.41 -23.73 -8.58
CA SER A 8 20.58 -23.90 -9.76
C SER A 8 19.14 -23.61 -9.37
N MET A 9 18.48 -22.64 -10.02
CA MET A 9 17.06 -22.42 -9.77
C MET A 9 16.32 -23.73 -10.03
N PRO A 10 15.50 -24.23 -9.07
CA PRO A 10 14.60 -25.35 -9.30
C PRO A 10 13.90 -25.20 -10.65
N VAL A 11 13.75 -26.29 -11.40
CA VAL A 11 13.10 -26.25 -12.72
C VAL A 11 11.65 -25.73 -12.62
N ASP A 12 11.03 -25.85 -11.45
CA ASP A 12 9.71 -25.27 -11.13
C ASP A 12 9.72 -23.72 -11.04
N LEU A 13 10.89 -23.10 -10.81
CA LEU A 13 11.10 -21.64 -10.86
C LEU A 13 11.35 -21.12 -12.28
N ILE A 14 11.44 -22.00 -13.29
CA ILE A 14 11.47 -21.59 -14.70
C ILE A 14 10.06 -21.26 -15.21
N ILE A 15 9.01 -21.46 -14.39
CA ILE A 15 7.62 -21.10 -14.74
C ILE A 15 7.32 -19.60 -14.51
N VAL A 16 8.22 -18.82 -13.90
CA VAL A 16 7.92 -17.39 -13.66
C VAL A 16 7.93 -16.46 -14.91
N PRO A 17 8.51 -16.80 -16.08
CA PRO A 17 8.32 -15.98 -17.29
C PRO A 17 6.90 -16.05 -17.87
N ASN A 18 6.07 -16.98 -17.39
CA ASN A 18 4.71 -17.21 -17.90
C ASN A 18 3.61 -16.90 -16.86
N LEU A 19 3.84 -15.94 -15.96
CA LEU A 19 2.72 -15.13 -15.45
C LEU A 19 2.25 -14.20 -16.58
N VAL A 20 1.82 -14.81 -17.69
CA VAL A 20 1.13 -14.14 -18.77
C VAL A 20 -0.15 -13.64 -18.13
N LYS A 21 -0.33 -12.32 -18.18
CA LYS A 21 -1.60 -11.67 -17.91
C LYS A 21 -2.72 -12.47 -18.60
N SER A 22 -3.40 -13.32 -17.84
CA SER A 22 -4.30 -14.34 -18.41
C SER A 22 -5.74 -13.84 -18.53
N GLY A 23 -6.04 -12.70 -17.90
CA GLY A 23 -7.33 -12.03 -18.04
C GLY A 23 -7.54 -11.49 -19.46
N PRO A 24 -8.79 -11.41 -19.93
CA PRO A 24 -9.16 -10.92 -21.28
C PRO A 24 -8.62 -9.51 -21.58
N ASP A 25 -8.30 -8.72 -20.54
CA ASP A 25 -7.82 -7.35 -20.64
C ASP A 25 -6.31 -7.20 -20.40
N GLY A 26 -5.56 -8.30 -20.30
CA GLY A 26 -4.15 -8.25 -19.92
C GLY A 26 -3.93 -7.87 -18.45
N ASN A 27 -4.84 -8.28 -17.56
CA ASN A 27 -4.71 -8.22 -16.11
C ASN A 27 -4.50 -9.62 -15.52
N PHE A 28 -4.01 -9.68 -14.28
CA PHE A 28 -3.94 -10.94 -13.52
C PHE A 28 -5.35 -11.47 -13.22
N SER A 29 -5.55 -12.76 -13.40
CA SER A 29 -6.74 -13.44 -12.88
C SER A 29 -6.62 -13.66 -11.35
N LEU A 30 -7.72 -13.99 -10.68
CA LEU A 30 -7.69 -14.36 -9.26
C LEU A 30 -6.86 -15.64 -9.03
N GLU A 31 -6.85 -16.55 -10.00
CA GLU A 31 -6.03 -17.78 -9.97
C GLU A 31 -4.54 -17.44 -10.08
N ASP A 32 -4.16 -16.52 -10.97
CA ASP A 32 -2.77 -16.06 -11.09
C ASP A 32 -2.27 -15.45 -9.76
N LEU A 33 -3.09 -14.59 -9.15
CA LEU A 33 -2.77 -13.97 -7.86
C LEU A 33 -2.65 -14.99 -6.74
N THR A 34 -3.56 -15.97 -6.70
CA THR A 34 -3.52 -17.05 -5.73
C THR A 34 -2.23 -17.85 -5.86
N ASN A 35 -1.82 -18.21 -7.08
CA ASN A 35 -0.56 -18.91 -7.30
C ASN A 35 0.65 -18.07 -6.87
N ILE A 36 0.70 -16.78 -7.21
CA ILE A 36 1.77 -15.87 -6.75
C ILE A 36 1.84 -15.85 -5.21
N TYR A 37 0.71 -15.70 -4.51
CA TYR A 37 0.70 -15.65 -3.06
C TYR A 37 1.11 -16.97 -2.41
N GLN A 38 0.78 -18.12 -3.02
CA GLN A 38 1.26 -19.42 -2.58
C GLN A 38 2.78 -19.54 -2.72
N GLN A 39 3.36 -19.09 -3.85
CA GLN A 39 4.81 -19.06 -4.03
C GLN A 39 5.48 -18.14 -2.99
N MET A 40 4.92 -16.96 -2.74
CA MET A 40 5.40 -16.04 -1.69
C MET A 40 5.30 -16.63 -0.28
N LYS A 41 4.33 -17.52 -0.03
CA LYS A 41 4.18 -18.24 1.24
C LYS A 41 5.24 -19.33 1.40
N ALA A 42 5.50 -20.08 0.34
CA ALA A 42 6.48 -21.17 0.30
C ALA A 42 7.93 -20.66 0.31
N HIS A 43 8.20 -19.50 -0.29
CA HIS A 43 9.54 -18.94 -0.51
C HIS A 43 9.67 -17.50 0.02
N PRO A 44 9.72 -17.28 1.35
CA PRO A 44 9.86 -15.94 1.94
C PRO A 44 11.04 -15.13 1.40
N GLU A 45 12.17 -15.79 1.12
CA GLU A 45 13.39 -15.21 0.56
C GLU A 45 13.20 -14.66 -0.86
N GLN A 46 12.16 -15.08 -1.57
CA GLN A 46 11.85 -14.65 -2.93
C GLN A 46 10.70 -13.63 -3.01
N ARG A 47 10.14 -13.20 -1.88
CA ARG A 47 8.99 -12.29 -1.88
C ARG A 47 9.28 -10.95 -2.58
N ASP A 48 10.50 -10.43 -2.54
CA ASP A 48 10.86 -9.21 -3.29
C ASP A 48 10.73 -9.39 -4.80
N TYR A 49 11.09 -10.57 -5.31
CA TYR A 49 10.96 -10.91 -6.72
C TYR A 49 9.49 -10.94 -7.14
N TYR A 50 8.65 -11.67 -6.41
CA TYR A 50 7.21 -11.72 -6.67
C TYR A 50 6.52 -10.37 -6.46
N ALA A 51 6.98 -9.55 -5.51
CA ALA A 51 6.44 -8.21 -5.28
C ALA A 51 6.53 -7.32 -6.51
N LYS A 52 7.59 -7.45 -7.32
CA LYS A 52 7.76 -6.67 -8.57
C LYS A 52 6.72 -7.04 -9.62
N CYS A 53 6.32 -8.31 -9.68
CA CYS A 53 5.27 -8.82 -10.58
C CYS A 53 3.89 -8.23 -10.27
N LEU A 54 3.66 -7.76 -9.03
CA LEU A 54 2.37 -7.23 -8.59
C LEU A 54 2.15 -5.75 -8.92
N SER A 55 3.14 -5.06 -9.51
CA SER A 55 3.03 -3.65 -9.89
C SER A 55 1.82 -3.30 -10.78
N PRO A 56 1.37 -4.12 -11.75
CA PRO A 56 0.16 -3.82 -12.51
C PRO A 56 -1.11 -3.80 -11.65
N VAL A 57 -1.19 -4.64 -10.62
CA VAL A 57 -2.31 -4.70 -9.68
C VAL A 57 -2.31 -3.48 -8.75
N GLN A 58 -1.13 -3.05 -8.30
CA GLN A 58 -0.99 -1.80 -7.53
C GLN A 58 -1.47 -0.59 -8.36
N VAL A 59 -1.05 -0.51 -9.62
CA VAL A 59 -1.45 0.56 -10.54
C VAL A 59 -2.95 0.54 -10.79
N SER A 60 -3.55 -0.62 -11.07
CA SER A 60 -4.99 -0.73 -11.34
C SER A 60 -5.83 -0.29 -10.13
N PHE A 61 -5.38 -0.61 -8.91
CA PHE A 61 -6.03 -0.22 -7.67
C PHE A 61 -6.12 1.31 -7.50
N VAL A 62 -5.05 2.04 -7.85
CA VAL A 62 -4.98 3.51 -7.68
C VAL A 62 -5.53 4.27 -8.89
N LYS A 63 -5.51 3.69 -10.09
CA LYS A 63 -5.80 4.40 -11.34
C LYS A 63 -7.24 4.93 -11.42
N ASN A 64 -8.22 4.15 -10.97
CA ASN A 64 -9.65 4.39 -11.23
C ASN A 64 -10.35 5.12 -10.07
N GLN A 65 -9.74 6.19 -9.56
CA GLN A 65 -10.29 6.98 -8.44
C GLN A 65 -11.00 8.25 -8.92
N PRO A 66 -12.03 8.74 -8.21
CA PRO A 66 -12.72 9.99 -8.56
C PRO A 66 -11.77 11.20 -8.60
N GLU A 67 -12.02 12.17 -9.50
CA GLU A 67 -11.14 13.34 -9.68
C GLU A 67 -10.91 14.15 -8.40
N LYS A 68 -11.93 14.28 -7.56
CA LYS A 68 -11.81 14.91 -6.23
C LYS A 68 -10.81 14.19 -5.32
N LEU A 69 -10.83 12.85 -5.31
CA LEU A 69 -9.89 12.07 -4.53
C LEU A 69 -8.47 12.21 -5.09
N LYS A 70 -8.31 12.22 -6.43
CA LYS A 70 -7.00 12.49 -7.06
C LYS A 70 -6.44 13.85 -6.67
N ARG A 71 -7.26 14.89 -6.58
CA ARG A 71 -6.84 16.22 -6.10
C ARG A 71 -6.40 16.18 -4.64
N ALA A 72 -7.18 15.55 -3.75
CA ALA A 72 -6.80 15.38 -2.34
C ALA A 72 -5.49 14.59 -2.18
N ILE A 73 -5.30 13.51 -2.97
CA ILE A 73 -4.06 12.73 -3.02
C ILE A 73 -2.88 13.62 -3.40
N ARG A 74 -3.00 14.42 -4.47
CA ARG A 74 -1.93 15.30 -4.94
C ARG A 74 -1.49 16.26 -3.83
N VAL A 75 -2.44 16.93 -3.22
CA VAL A 75 -2.22 17.91 -2.15
C VAL A 75 -1.54 17.27 -0.94
N THR A 76 -1.99 16.08 -0.54
CA THR A 76 -1.40 15.34 0.58
C THR A 76 0.03 14.89 0.27
N LYS A 77 0.31 14.45 -0.98
CA LYS A 77 1.66 14.08 -1.41
C LYS A 77 2.60 15.27 -1.41
N ASP A 78 2.13 16.42 -1.90
CA ASP A 78 2.90 17.66 -1.90
C ASP A 78 3.23 18.09 -0.45
N TRP A 79 2.25 18.05 0.46
CA TRP A 79 2.49 18.28 1.89
C TRP A 79 3.53 17.31 2.48
N ALA A 80 3.37 16.01 2.25
CA ALA A 80 4.27 14.99 2.80
C ALA A 80 5.70 15.19 2.30
N LYS A 81 5.86 15.55 1.03
CA LYS A 81 7.16 15.90 0.44
C LYS A 81 7.75 17.15 1.09
N SER A 82 6.97 18.22 1.26
CA SER A 82 7.41 19.48 1.87
C SER A 82 7.79 19.34 3.36
N ASN A 83 7.25 18.34 4.05
CA ASN A 83 7.51 18.07 5.46
C ASN A 83 8.42 16.87 5.70
N GLU A 84 9.08 16.35 4.65
CA GLU A 84 9.99 15.20 4.73
C GLU A 84 9.37 13.97 5.43
N HIS A 85 8.05 13.80 5.28
CA HIS A 85 7.31 12.70 5.88
C HIS A 85 7.78 11.38 5.26
N LYS A 86 8.05 10.35 6.08
CA LYS A 86 8.70 9.12 5.56
C LYS A 86 7.74 8.09 4.95
N LEU A 87 6.44 8.36 4.96
CA LEU A 87 5.49 7.55 4.18
C LEU A 87 5.72 7.76 2.69
N SER A 88 5.78 6.65 1.95
CA SER A 88 5.92 6.71 0.50
C SER A 88 4.67 7.34 -0.16
N SER A 89 4.84 7.87 -1.37
CA SER A 89 3.71 8.36 -2.18
C SER A 89 2.60 7.33 -2.34
N TYR A 90 2.96 6.05 -2.49
CA TYR A 90 1.99 4.96 -2.62
C TYR A 90 1.23 4.71 -1.30
N ALA A 91 1.90 4.79 -0.15
CA ALA A 91 1.24 4.68 1.15
C ALA A 91 0.21 5.80 1.36
N ILE A 92 0.53 7.03 0.93
CA ILE A 92 -0.37 8.18 1.00
C ILE A 92 -1.58 8.00 0.08
N GLU A 93 -1.37 7.50 -1.13
CA GLU A 93 -2.46 7.18 -2.07
C GLU A 93 -3.44 6.16 -1.46
N LEU A 94 -2.92 5.08 -0.86
CA LEU A 94 -3.72 4.06 -0.20
C LEU A 94 -4.46 4.60 1.03
N LEU A 95 -3.80 5.41 1.85
CA LEU A 95 -4.43 6.05 3.00
C LEU A 95 -5.59 6.96 2.58
N ALA A 96 -5.40 7.73 1.51
CA ALA A 96 -6.43 8.60 0.95
C ALA A 96 -7.62 7.80 0.41
N ILE A 97 -7.37 6.70 -0.31
CA ILE A 97 -8.42 5.80 -0.79
C ILE A 97 -9.20 5.23 0.39
N LYS A 98 -8.52 4.70 1.42
CA LYS A 98 -9.20 4.15 2.61
C LYS A 98 -10.03 5.21 3.33
N THR A 99 -9.48 6.42 3.48
CA THR A 99 -10.20 7.56 4.06
C THR A 99 -11.49 7.84 3.30
N TYR A 100 -11.40 7.91 1.97
CA TYR A 100 -12.53 8.18 1.11
C TYR A 100 -13.60 7.08 1.19
N GLU A 101 -13.19 5.82 1.16
CA GLU A 101 -14.07 4.65 1.35
C GLU A 101 -14.78 4.69 2.71
N ASN A 102 -14.08 5.06 3.78
CA ASN A 102 -14.62 5.12 5.14
C ASN A 102 -15.74 6.17 5.31
N PHE A 103 -15.83 7.18 4.43
CA PHE A 103 -16.95 8.13 4.45
C PHE A 103 -18.29 7.51 3.99
N ASN A 104 -18.24 6.28 3.46
CA ASN A 104 -19.23 5.21 3.27
C ASN A 104 -20.75 5.46 3.34
N ARG A 105 -21.26 6.66 3.02
CA ARG A 105 -22.69 6.93 2.80
C ARG A 105 -22.91 8.04 1.78
N PRO A 106 -24.03 8.04 1.04
CA PRO A 106 -24.51 9.25 0.36
C PRO A 106 -24.74 10.33 1.44
N GLN A 107 -23.78 11.24 1.56
CA GLN A 107 -23.93 12.40 2.42
C GLN A 107 -24.71 13.46 1.66
N PRO A 108 -25.71 14.12 2.29
CA PRO A 108 -26.34 15.30 1.72
C PRO A 108 -25.25 16.32 1.37
N GLY A 109 -25.14 16.71 0.09
CA GLY A 109 -24.09 17.62 -0.40
C GLY A 109 -22.82 16.94 -0.93
N GLY A 110 -22.70 15.61 -0.83
CA GLY A 110 -21.54 14.86 -1.30
C GLY A 110 -20.27 15.04 -0.44
N ILE A 111 -19.28 14.17 -0.66
CA ILE A 111 -17.97 14.30 0.01
C ILE A 111 -17.15 15.35 -0.75
N THR A 112 -16.78 16.42 -0.05
CA THR A 112 -15.90 17.51 -0.53
C THR A 112 -14.43 17.10 -0.44
N GLU A 113 -13.57 17.76 -1.22
CA GLU A 113 -12.12 17.56 -1.17
C GLU A 113 -11.54 17.91 0.20
N GLU A 114 -12.02 18.99 0.79
CA GLU A 114 -11.64 19.42 2.13
C GLU A 114 -11.87 18.32 3.17
N LYS A 115 -13.03 17.67 3.12
CA LYS A 115 -13.36 16.57 4.02
C LYS A 115 -12.42 15.38 3.84
N ILE A 116 -11.98 15.11 2.60
CA ILE A 116 -11.02 14.05 2.30
C ILE A 116 -9.66 14.39 2.90
N VAL A 117 -9.13 15.58 2.63
CA VAL A 117 -7.83 16.02 3.17
C VAL A 117 -7.86 15.99 4.69
N ASN A 118 -8.86 16.60 5.33
CA ASN A 118 -8.98 16.58 6.79
C ASN A 118 -9.04 15.14 7.34
N GLY A 119 -9.81 14.25 6.71
CA GLY A 119 -9.87 12.84 7.12
C GLY A 119 -8.54 12.09 7.00
N ILE A 120 -7.71 12.42 6.01
CA ILE A 120 -6.37 11.85 5.85
C ILE A 120 -5.48 12.30 7.01
N PHE A 121 -5.48 13.59 7.32
CA PHE A 121 -4.67 14.16 8.40
C PHE A 121 -5.12 13.65 9.77
N GLU A 122 -6.43 13.46 10.00
CA GLU A 122 -6.94 12.82 11.21
C GLU A 122 -6.42 11.38 11.37
N GLN A 123 -6.34 10.60 10.29
CA GLN A 123 -5.72 9.28 10.36
C GLN A 123 -4.21 9.36 10.64
N LEU A 124 -3.50 10.34 10.07
CA LEU A 124 -2.07 10.54 10.33
C LEU A 124 -1.78 10.95 11.77
N LYS A 125 -2.68 11.71 12.43
CA LYS A 125 -2.58 12.03 13.86
C LYS A 125 -2.53 10.77 14.73
N ASP A 126 -3.26 9.73 14.36
CA ASP A 126 -3.30 8.44 15.07
C ASP A 126 -2.48 7.33 14.38
N CYS A 127 -1.32 7.69 13.82
CA CYS A 127 -0.44 6.77 13.08
C CYS A 127 -0.03 5.51 13.87
N LYS A 128 0.03 5.59 15.21
CA LYS A 128 0.43 4.47 16.08
C LYS A 128 -0.61 3.35 16.12
N ASN A 129 -1.89 3.69 15.96
CA ASN A 129 -2.99 2.72 15.96
C ASN A 129 -3.54 2.45 14.56
N MET A 130 -2.89 2.99 13.52
CA MET A 130 -3.35 2.88 12.13
C MET A 130 -3.36 1.42 11.64
N LYS A 131 -4.52 0.98 11.16
CA LYS A 131 -4.74 -0.34 10.55
C LYS A 131 -5.54 -0.18 9.27
N VAL A 132 -4.83 -0.19 8.13
CA VAL A 132 -5.41 0.01 6.81
C VAL A 132 -5.22 -1.26 5.97
N GLU A 133 -6.32 -1.82 5.49
CA GLU A 133 -6.35 -3.03 4.68
C GLU A 133 -7.56 -3.10 3.76
N TRP A 134 -7.48 -4.04 2.82
CA TRP A 134 -8.52 -4.40 1.86
C TRP A 134 -8.60 -5.91 1.73
N ASN A 135 -9.79 -6.40 1.38
CA ASN A 135 -10.04 -7.81 1.06
C ASN A 135 -10.29 -8.01 -0.45
N THR A 136 -9.70 -7.16 -1.29
CA THR A 136 -9.97 -7.13 -2.74
C THR A 136 -9.27 -8.26 -3.50
N ASN A 137 -7.99 -8.52 -3.19
CA ASN A 137 -7.19 -9.54 -3.88
C ASN A 137 -6.82 -10.73 -2.99
N TYR A 138 -6.87 -10.56 -1.67
CA TYR A 138 -6.57 -11.58 -0.67
C TYR A 138 -7.29 -11.26 0.64
N ASN A 139 -7.46 -12.25 1.51
CA ASN A 139 -7.83 -12.02 2.91
C ASN A 139 -6.54 -11.99 3.75
N LEU A 140 -6.31 -10.90 4.49
CA LEU A 140 -5.09 -10.72 5.28
C LEU A 140 -4.87 -11.83 6.32
N ASP A 141 -5.96 -12.40 6.86
CA ASP A 141 -5.88 -13.44 7.89
C ASP A 141 -5.19 -14.72 7.39
N ASP A 142 -5.29 -15.03 6.08
CA ASP A 142 -4.68 -16.23 5.46
C ASP A 142 -3.14 -16.16 5.37
N TYR A 143 -2.59 -14.94 5.49
CA TYR A 143 -1.17 -14.62 5.34
C TYR A 143 -0.56 -14.08 6.64
N GLY A 144 -1.30 -14.25 7.74
CA GLY A 144 -1.04 -13.65 9.03
C GLY A 144 -1.32 -12.16 8.98
N ARG A 145 -1.99 -11.64 10.01
CA ARG A 145 -2.17 -10.21 10.20
C ARG A 145 -1.04 -9.66 11.07
N PRO A 146 -0.40 -8.53 10.72
CA PRO A 146 0.55 -7.88 11.62
C PRO A 146 -0.17 -7.17 12.77
N ASP A 147 0.47 -7.05 13.93
CA ASP A 147 -0.15 -6.48 15.14
C ASP A 147 -0.46 -4.97 15.02
N GLY A 148 0.34 -4.25 14.23
CA GLY A 148 0.19 -2.82 13.94
C GLY A 148 1.47 -2.01 14.16
N PRO A 149 1.48 -0.71 13.78
CA PRO A 149 0.59 -0.12 12.77
C PRO A 149 0.89 -0.68 11.37
N TYR A 150 -0.10 -0.61 10.48
CA TYR A 150 0.08 -1.05 9.10
C TYR A 150 -0.79 -0.29 8.08
N ILE A 151 -0.21 -0.11 6.90
CA ILE A 151 -0.95 0.07 5.64
C ILE A 151 -0.56 -1.12 4.76
N MET A 152 -1.45 -2.11 4.67
CA MET A 152 -1.20 -3.29 3.84
C MET A 152 -1.46 -2.96 2.38
N ASP A 153 -0.49 -3.33 1.54
CA ASP A 153 -0.61 -3.22 0.09
C ASP A 153 -1.75 -4.12 -0.42
N PRO A 154 -2.81 -3.56 -1.05
CA PRO A 154 -3.95 -4.33 -1.54
C PRO A 154 -3.57 -5.35 -2.61
N ALA A 155 -2.40 -5.24 -3.25
CA ALA A 155 -1.90 -6.20 -4.21
C ALA A 155 -0.98 -7.27 -3.59
N ASN A 156 -0.42 -7.03 -2.39
CA ASN A 156 0.61 -7.88 -1.80
C ASN A 156 0.39 -8.12 -0.28
N PRO A 157 0.02 -9.36 0.15
CA PRO A 157 -0.28 -9.67 1.55
C PRO A 157 0.91 -9.58 2.51
N TYR A 158 2.13 -9.48 1.98
CA TYR A 158 3.36 -9.42 2.79
C TYR A 158 3.97 -8.02 2.84
N HIS A 159 3.33 -7.00 2.24
CA HIS A 159 3.91 -5.68 2.10
C HIS A 159 3.14 -4.63 2.93
N ASN A 160 3.67 -4.37 4.12
CA ASN A 160 3.27 -3.31 5.02
C ASN A 160 4.06 -2.04 4.67
N LEU A 161 3.37 -1.04 4.14
CA LEU A 161 3.93 0.22 3.69
C LEU A 161 4.30 1.20 4.83
N PHE A 162 4.01 0.83 6.07
CA PHE A 162 4.46 1.55 7.26
C PHE A 162 5.88 1.20 7.70
N ARG A 163 6.49 0.19 7.06
CA ARG A 163 7.81 -0.35 7.41
C ARG A 163 8.81 -0.12 6.26
N PRO A 164 10.11 0.06 6.56
CA PRO A 164 11.13 0.14 5.53
C PRO A 164 11.27 -1.20 4.81
N LYS A 165 11.43 -1.16 3.49
CA LYS A 165 11.68 -2.35 2.67
C LYS A 165 13.16 -2.74 2.79
N THR A 166 13.48 -3.64 3.70
CA THR A 166 14.81 -4.27 3.80
C THR A 166 14.76 -5.71 3.28
N GLU A 167 15.92 -6.31 3.04
CA GLU A 167 15.98 -7.74 2.67
C GLU A 167 15.39 -8.62 3.79
N GLN A 168 15.73 -8.32 5.05
CA GLN A 168 15.21 -9.00 6.23
C GLN A 168 13.68 -8.86 6.38
N TYR A 169 13.11 -7.72 5.97
CA TYR A 169 11.66 -7.48 6.01
C TYR A 169 10.87 -8.53 5.23
N TRP A 170 11.38 -8.97 4.07
CA TRP A 170 10.70 -9.96 3.24
C TRP A 170 10.72 -11.36 3.89
N ILE A 171 11.80 -11.69 4.58
CA ILE A 171 11.94 -12.96 5.30
C ILE A 171 11.03 -12.97 6.53
N ASN A 172 11.12 -11.94 7.37
CA ASN A 172 10.30 -11.80 8.56
C ASN A 172 9.78 -10.36 8.73
N ARG A 173 8.52 -10.14 8.33
CA ARG A 173 7.90 -8.81 8.44
C ARG A 173 7.72 -8.33 9.90
N ASN A 174 7.63 -9.25 10.87
CA ASN A 174 7.40 -8.92 12.29
C ASN A 174 8.72 -8.55 13.00
N GLU A 175 9.88 -9.08 12.57
CA GLU A 175 11.19 -8.69 13.15
C GLU A 175 11.56 -7.21 12.93
N SER A 176 10.85 -6.49 12.04
CA SER A 176 11.05 -5.07 11.76
C SER A 176 10.29 -4.12 12.73
N GLU A 177 9.76 -4.66 13.84
CA GLU A 177 8.88 -3.99 14.81
C GLU A 177 9.41 -2.65 15.36
N ASN A 178 10.73 -2.45 15.43
CA ASN A 178 11.34 -1.28 16.09
C ASN A 178 11.48 -0.01 15.23
N VAL A 179 11.08 -0.02 13.95
CA VAL A 179 11.16 1.18 13.09
C VAL A 179 9.78 1.49 12.49
N ILE A 180 9.09 2.47 13.07
CA ILE A 180 7.88 3.08 12.48
C ILE A 180 8.34 4.25 11.61
N LEU A 181 7.94 4.26 10.33
CA LEU A 181 8.34 5.30 9.38
C LEU A 181 7.69 6.68 9.66
N SER A 182 6.76 6.81 10.59
CA SER A 182 6.10 8.10 10.83
C SER A 182 5.62 8.26 12.26
N GLU A 183 6.32 9.09 13.04
CA GLU A 183 5.65 9.93 14.03
C GLU A 183 5.65 11.34 13.43
N PRO A 184 4.57 11.77 12.74
CA PRO A 184 4.48 13.16 12.31
C PRO A 184 4.50 14.08 13.53
N ASP A 185 4.99 15.31 13.37
CA ASP A 185 4.85 16.34 14.40
C ASP A 185 3.35 16.72 14.50
N ILE A 186 2.67 16.07 15.44
CA ILE A 186 1.22 16.17 15.66
C ILE A 186 0.80 17.64 15.87
N SER A 187 1.68 18.46 16.45
CA SER A 187 1.41 19.88 16.73
C SER A 187 1.24 20.73 15.47
N ARG A 188 1.76 20.27 14.33
CA ARG A 188 1.73 21.00 13.05
C ARG A 188 0.67 20.48 12.09
N LEU A 189 0.12 19.29 12.32
CA LEU A 189 -0.80 18.64 11.37
C LEU A 189 -2.06 19.47 11.06
N GLU A 190 -2.58 20.24 12.02
CA GLU A 190 -3.76 21.09 11.81
C GLU A 190 -3.45 22.33 10.97
N SER A 191 -2.35 23.01 11.27
CA SER A 191 -1.87 24.12 10.44
C SER A 191 -1.50 23.66 9.03
N ASP A 192 -0.94 22.46 8.93
CA ASP A 192 -0.52 21.86 7.68
C ASP A 192 -1.72 21.46 6.81
N ALA A 193 -2.76 20.88 7.40
CA ALA A 193 -4.02 20.61 6.69
C ALA A 193 -4.61 21.92 6.13
N ALA A 194 -4.64 22.99 6.93
CA ALA A 194 -5.11 24.29 6.48
C ALA A 194 -4.27 24.89 5.34
N ILE A 195 -2.94 24.75 5.39
CA ILE A 195 -2.02 25.18 4.32
C ILE A 195 -2.25 24.35 3.05
N ALA A 196 -2.37 23.03 3.19
CA ALA A 196 -2.58 22.11 2.09
C ALA A 196 -3.89 22.43 1.35
N LEU A 197 -4.96 22.73 2.09
CA LEU A 197 -6.25 23.18 1.55
C LEU A 197 -6.16 24.53 0.83
N ARG A 198 -5.40 25.50 1.36
CA ARG A 198 -5.22 26.81 0.72
C ARG A 198 -4.53 26.70 -0.65
N ASN A 199 -3.62 25.74 -0.81
CA ASN A 199 -2.91 25.51 -2.06
C ASN A 199 -3.75 24.76 -3.13
N MET A 200 -5.01 24.42 -2.82
CA MET A 200 -5.94 23.79 -3.78
C MET A 200 -6.62 24.77 -4.74
N HIS A 201 -6.60 26.06 -4.41
CA HIS A 201 -7.28 27.15 -5.14
C HIS A 201 -6.26 28.16 -5.68
#